data_AF-A0AAE8HA47-F1
#
_entry.id   AF-A0AAE8HA47-F1
#
_cell.length_a   1.000
_cell.length_b   1.000
_cell.length_c   1.000
_cell.angle_alpha   90.00
_cell.angle_beta   90.00
_cell.angle_gamma   90.00
#
_symmetry.space_group_name_H-M   'P 1'
#
loop_
_entity.id
_entity.type
_entity.pdbx_description
1 polymer ?
#
loop_
_entity_poly.entity_id
_entity_poly.type
_entity_poly.pdbx_seq_one_letter_code
_entity_poly.pdbx_strand_id
1 'polypeptide(L)'
;MDSGDIPMNFLKVILAVTFFAAAPAWAVDLTGPQKNAVRSAKQYLSMAGFSRNGLIHQLSSDAGEGFDVSDATIAVDSMNIDWNQQAVRSAKQYLNMMGFSCKGLIKQLSSSAGEKYTVDQATYGAKHADGC
;
A
#
# COMPACT_ATOMS: atom_id res chain seq x y z
N MET A 1 -14.61 -69.39 -43.05
CA MET A 1 -15.03 -67.98 -43.15
C MET A 1 -15.22 -67.52 -41.70
N ASP A 2 -14.16 -67.56 -40.91
CA ASP A 2 -13.04 -66.59 -40.87
C ASP A 2 -13.44 -65.33 -40.11
N SER A 3 -13.13 -65.38 -38.82
CA SER A 3 -13.12 -64.26 -37.88
C SER A 3 -11.82 -63.49 -38.11
N GLY A 4 -11.90 -62.18 -38.35
CA GLY A 4 -10.70 -61.40 -38.60
C GLY A 4 -10.90 -59.92 -38.31
N ASP A 5 -10.78 -59.57 -37.04
CA ASP A 5 -10.48 -58.22 -36.58
C ASP A 5 -9.24 -57.67 -37.31
N ILE A 6 -9.31 -56.44 -37.83
CA ILE A 6 -8.14 -55.71 -38.32
C ILE A 6 -7.76 -54.63 -37.28
N PRO A 7 -6.50 -54.60 -36.80
CA PRO A 7 -6.08 -53.88 -35.58
C PRO A 7 -5.75 -52.39 -35.77
N MET A 8 -5.85 -51.65 -34.65
CA MET A 8 -5.40 -50.26 -34.46
C MET A 8 -3.88 -50.11 -34.38
N ASN A 9 -3.34 -49.06 -35.02
CA ASN A 9 -2.34 -48.09 -34.49
C ASN A 9 -1.89 -47.14 -35.63
N PHE A 10 -1.47 -45.89 -35.48
CA PHE A 10 -1.08 -45.02 -34.39
C PHE A 10 -1.26 -43.59 -34.93
N LEU A 11 -2.00 -42.70 -34.27
CA LEU A 11 -1.44 -41.41 -33.80
C LEU A 11 -2.50 -40.69 -32.95
N LYS A 12 -2.31 -40.79 -31.63
CA LYS A 12 -2.96 -39.91 -30.67
C LYS A 12 -2.43 -38.49 -30.89
N VAL A 13 -3.29 -37.56 -31.29
CA VAL A 13 -3.07 -36.14 -30.98
C VAL A 13 -4.29 -35.69 -30.19
N ILE A 14 -4.26 -35.99 -28.89
CA ILE A 14 -5.09 -35.29 -27.92
C ILE A 14 -4.44 -33.91 -27.79
N LEU A 15 -4.97 -32.93 -28.51
CA LEU A 15 -4.60 -31.54 -28.31
C LEU A 15 -5.24 -31.09 -26.99
N ALA A 16 -4.58 -31.42 -25.88
CA ALA A 16 -4.85 -30.79 -24.60
C ALA A 16 -4.38 -29.34 -24.72
N VAL A 17 -5.30 -28.45 -25.11
CA VAL A 17 -5.07 -27.00 -25.01
C VAL A 17 -5.13 -26.67 -23.52
N THR A 18 -4.00 -26.78 -22.85
CA THR A 18 -3.82 -26.23 -21.51
C THR A 18 -3.89 -24.70 -21.62
N PHE A 19 -5.06 -24.15 -21.28
CA PHE A 19 -5.18 -22.72 -21.04
C PHE A 19 -4.45 -22.42 -19.73
N PHE A 20 -3.17 -22.05 -19.81
CA PHE A 20 -2.54 -21.29 -18.74
C PHE A 20 -3.16 -19.90 -18.77
N ALA A 21 -4.29 -19.73 -18.09
CA ALA A 21 -4.74 -18.40 -17.69
C ALA A 21 -3.68 -17.89 -16.70
N ALA A 22 -2.71 -17.12 -17.21
CA ALA A 22 -1.84 -16.34 -16.35
C ALA A 22 -2.75 -15.43 -15.53
N ALA A 23 -2.89 -15.74 -14.24
CA ALA A 23 -3.57 -14.85 -13.30
C ALA A 23 -2.97 -13.44 -13.46
N PRO A 24 -3.78 -12.38 -13.40
CA PRO A 24 -3.28 -11.03 -13.58
C PRO A 24 -2.15 -10.77 -12.58
N ALA A 25 -1.03 -10.22 -13.06
CA ALA A 25 0.18 -9.89 -12.29
C ALA A 25 -0.04 -8.83 -11.19
N TRP A 26 -1.29 -8.54 -10.84
CA TRP A 26 -1.72 -7.55 -9.86
C TRP A 26 -2.35 -8.18 -8.62
N ALA A 27 -2.64 -9.49 -8.63
CA ALA A 27 -3.01 -10.22 -7.43
C ALA A 27 -1.74 -10.62 -6.66
N VAL A 28 -1.06 -9.63 -6.06
CA VAL A 28 0.03 -9.89 -5.12
C VAL A 28 -0.58 -10.57 -3.90
N ASP A 29 -0.47 -11.90 -3.80
CA ASP A 29 -0.82 -12.57 -2.57
C ASP A 29 0.22 -12.21 -1.52
N LEU A 30 -0.15 -11.30 -0.62
CA LEU A 30 0.72 -10.83 0.45
C LEU A 30 1.14 -12.00 1.36
N THR A 31 2.40 -11.97 1.80
CA THR A 31 2.89 -12.90 2.82
C THR A 31 2.14 -12.70 4.13
N GLY A 32 2.24 -13.67 5.05
CA GLY A 32 1.68 -13.53 6.40
C GLY A 32 2.12 -12.23 7.11
N PRO A 33 3.44 -11.95 7.19
CA PRO A 33 3.95 -10.69 7.73
C PRO A 33 3.39 -9.44 7.05
N GLN A 34 3.33 -9.41 5.72
CA GLN A 34 2.76 -8.27 4.98
C GLN A 34 1.27 -8.08 5.28
N LYS A 35 0.49 -9.15 5.35
CA LYS A 35 -0.92 -9.09 5.77
C LYS A 35 -1.08 -8.57 7.19
N ASN A 36 -0.14 -8.88 8.09
CA ASN A 36 -0.13 -8.35 9.46
C ASN A 36 0.18 -6.86 9.46
N ALA A 37 1.21 -6.43 8.72
CA ALA A 37 1.56 -5.03 8.55
C ALA A 37 0.41 -4.21 7.93
N VAL A 38 -0.35 -4.76 6.96
CA VAL A 38 -1.56 -4.11 6.43
C VAL A 38 -2.61 -3.87 7.53
N ARG A 39 -2.80 -4.83 8.44
CA ARG A 39 -3.77 -4.66 9.55
C ARG A 39 -3.33 -3.57 10.51
N SER A 40 -2.06 -3.53 10.91
CA SER A 40 -1.51 -2.46 11.74
C SER A 40 -1.57 -1.10 11.03
N ALA A 41 -1.24 -1.05 9.74
CA ALA A 41 -1.31 0.18 8.95
C ALA A 41 -2.73 0.77 8.93
N LYS A 42 -3.75 -0.07 8.75
CA LYS A 42 -5.16 0.33 8.81
C LYS A 42 -5.56 0.85 10.20
N GLN A 43 -5.02 0.26 11.27
CA GLN A 43 -5.27 0.74 12.63
C GLN A 43 -4.71 2.15 12.83
N TYR A 44 -3.46 2.41 12.45
CA TYR A 44 -2.87 3.75 12.51
C TYR A 44 -3.66 4.77 11.69
N LEU A 45 -3.99 4.42 10.44
CA LEU A 45 -4.77 5.28 9.55
C LEU A 45 -6.21 5.49 10.04
N SER A 46 -6.73 4.67 10.96
CA SER A 46 -8.02 4.94 11.60
C SER A 46 -7.91 6.07 12.65
N MET A 47 -6.75 6.22 13.28
CA MET A 47 -6.54 7.13 14.42
C MET A 47 -6.02 8.52 13.99
N ALA A 48 -5.09 8.59 13.05
CA ALA A 48 -4.47 9.85 12.62
C ALA A 48 -4.13 9.86 11.12
N GLY A 49 -3.79 11.05 10.60
CA GLY A 49 -3.23 11.18 9.26
C GLY A 49 -1.75 10.80 9.25
N PHE A 50 -1.34 9.99 8.27
CA PHE A 50 0.07 9.62 8.08
C PHE A 50 0.51 9.85 6.64
N SER A 51 1.74 10.31 6.47
CA SER A 51 2.39 10.18 5.17
C SER A 51 2.75 8.72 4.91
N ARG A 52 2.96 8.38 3.63
CA ARG A 52 3.46 7.06 3.25
C ARG A 52 4.73 6.69 4.02
N ASN A 53 5.71 7.59 4.06
CA ASN A 53 6.99 7.33 4.71
C ASN A 53 6.89 7.33 6.23
N GLY A 54 6.01 8.17 6.80
CA GLY A 54 5.71 8.18 8.23
C GLY A 54 5.08 6.86 8.68
N LEU A 55 4.13 6.33 7.90
CA LEU A 55 3.48 5.06 8.19
C LEU A 55 4.44 3.87 8.09
N ILE A 56 5.28 3.83 7.04
CA ILE A 56 6.32 2.79 6.91
C ILE A 56 7.26 2.84 8.10
N HIS A 57 7.74 4.03 8.48
CA HIS A 57 8.64 4.21 9.62
C HIS A 57 7.98 3.78 10.94
N GLN A 58 6.70 4.11 11.14
CA GLN A 58 5.96 3.69 12.34
C GLN A 58 5.90 2.16 12.44
N LEU A 59 5.55 1.49 11.35
CA LEU A 59 5.43 0.03 11.29
C LEU A 59 6.78 -0.68 11.48
N SER A 60 7.85 -0.12 10.93
CA SER A 60 9.17 -0.73 10.98
C SER A 60 10.03 -0.32 12.18
N SER A 61 9.57 0.63 13.00
CA SER A 61 10.34 1.09 14.16
C SER A 61 10.34 0.03 15.26
N ASP A 62 11.48 -0.14 15.93
CA ASP A 62 11.60 -0.98 17.12
C ASP A 62 10.68 -0.55 18.28
N ALA A 63 10.31 0.73 18.32
CA ALA A 63 9.35 1.27 19.28
C ALA A 63 7.88 1.09 18.85
N GLY A 64 7.64 0.69 17.60
CA GLY A 64 6.33 0.36 17.04
C GLY A 64 6.14 -1.15 17.00
N GLU A 65 5.97 -1.71 15.81
CA GLU A 65 5.75 -3.15 15.60
C GLU A 65 7.00 -3.93 15.17
N GLY A 66 8.08 -3.24 14.79
CA GLY A 66 9.34 -3.87 14.38
C GLY A 66 9.22 -4.76 13.14
N PHE A 67 8.31 -4.46 12.20
CA PHE A 67 8.26 -5.17 10.92
C PHE A 67 9.52 -4.90 10.09
N ASP A 68 9.94 -5.88 9.28
CA ASP A 68 10.94 -5.64 8.25
C ASP A 68 10.49 -4.48 7.35
N VAL A 69 11.41 -3.56 7.06
CA VAL A 69 11.11 -2.38 6.24
C VAL A 69 10.52 -2.76 4.88
N SER A 70 10.96 -3.87 4.29
CA SER A 70 10.41 -4.40 3.04
C SER A 70 8.95 -4.82 3.18
N ASP A 71 8.59 -5.52 4.26
CA ASP A 71 7.22 -5.97 4.50
C ASP A 71 6.29 -4.80 4.82
N ALA A 72 6.75 -3.84 5.62
CA ALA A 72 6.02 -2.60 5.90
C ALA A 72 5.79 -1.79 4.61
N THR A 73 6.80 -1.69 3.74
CA THR A 73 6.70 -0.97 2.46
C THR A 73 5.70 -1.66 1.53
N ILE A 74 5.82 -2.97 1.33
CA ILE A 74 4.88 -3.75 0.51
C ILE A 74 3.45 -3.63 1.05
N ALA A 75 3.27 -3.72 2.37
CA ALA A 75 1.97 -3.57 2.99
C ALA A 75 1.35 -2.19 2.73
N VAL A 76 2.11 -1.10 2.94
CA VAL A 76 1.63 0.26 2.69
C VAL A 76 1.30 0.49 1.22
N ASP A 77 2.14 0.00 0.31
CA ASP A 77 1.96 0.17 -1.14
C ASP A 77 0.86 -0.71 -1.72
N SER A 78 0.51 -1.81 -1.05
CA SER A 78 -0.60 -2.68 -1.46
C SER A 78 -1.99 -2.06 -1.24
N MET A 79 -2.06 -0.97 -0.46
CA MET A 79 -3.32 -0.30 -0.12
C MET A 79 -3.57 0.91 -1.05
N ASN A 80 -4.83 1.07 -1.46
CA ASN A 80 -5.24 2.25 -2.21
C ASN A 80 -5.52 3.43 -1.27
N ILE A 81 -4.47 4.19 -0.91
CA ILE A 81 -4.54 5.31 0.04
C ILE A 81 -4.42 6.64 -0.71
N ASP A 82 -5.37 7.54 -0.46
CA ASP A 82 -5.24 8.94 -0.86
C ASP A 82 -4.33 9.69 0.13
N TRP A 83 -3.06 9.81 -0.23
CA TRP A 83 -2.05 10.49 0.58
C TRP A 83 -2.27 12.00 0.70
N ASN A 84 -2.97 12.62 -0.26
CA ASN A 84 -3.34 14.02 -0.15
C ASN A 84 -4.39 14.19 0.95
N GLN A 85 -5.39 13.30 1.01
CA GLN A 85 -6.36 13.29 2.11
C GLN A 85 -5.74 13.03 3.48
N GLN A 86 -4.73 12.15 3.55
CA GLN A 86 -3.96 11.99 4.80
C GLN A 86 -3.26 13.29 5.20
N ALA A 87 -2.66 14.02 4.24
CA ALA A 87 -2.03 15.31 4.51
C ALA A 87 -3.02 16.37 5.01
N VAL A 88 -4.24 16.44 4.44
CA VAL A 88 -5.31 17.32 4.95
C VAL A 88 -5.65 16.97 6.39
N ARG A 89 -5.75 15.68 6.72
CA ARG A 89 -6.07 15.21 8.07
C ARG A 89 -4.98 15.60 9.07
N SER A 90 -3.71 15.37 8.75
CA SER A 90 -2.59 15.81 9.60
C SER A 90 -2.58 17.34 9.75
N ALA A 91 -2.81 18.08 8.67
CA ALA A 91 -2.87 19.54 8.70
C ALA A 91 -3.95 20.06 9.66
N LYS A 92 -5.17 19.51 9.58
CA LYS A 92 -6.27 19.84 10.50
C LYS A 92 -5.95 19.49 11.96
N GLN A 93 -5.27 18.37 12.20
CA GLN A 93 -4.84 17.99 13.55
C GLN A 93 -3.89 19.03 14.15
N TYR A 94 -2.88 19.48 13.39
CA TYR A 94 -1.98 20.54 13.86
C TYR A 94 -2.71 21.85 14.12
N LEU A 95 -3.58 22.29 13.20
CA LEU A 95 -4.33 23.54 13.34
C LEU A 95 -5.32 23.53 14.51
N ASN A 96 -5.85 22.36 14.87
CA ASN A 96 -6.69 22.19 16.06
C ASN A 96 -5.90 22.29 17.37
N MET A 97 -4.60 22.00 17.35
CA MET A 97 -3.74 22.05 18.54
C MET A 97 -3.10 23.42 18.75
N MET A 98 -2.67 24.08 17.66
CA MET A 98 -2.02 25.38 17.72
C MET A 98 -2.06 26.13 16.38
N GLY A 99 -1.84 27.44 16.42
CA GLY A 99 -1.75 28.26 15.23
C GLY A 99 -0.47 28.00 14.43
N PHE A 100 -0.60 27.90 13.10
CA PHE A 100 0.51 27.84 12.16
C PHE A 100 0.36 28.92 11.08
N SER A 101 1.49 29.43 10.58
CA SER A 101 1.49 30.10 9.28
C SER A 101 1.45 29.05 8.16
N CYS A 102 0.94 29.42 6.98
CA CYS A 102 0.94 28.55 5.80
C CYS A 102 2.31 27.89 5.53
N LYS A 103 3.39 28.70 5.48
CA LYS A 103 4.76 28.20 5.30
C LYS A 103 5.21 27.29 6.44
N GLY A 104 4.84 27.62 7.68
CA GLY A 104 5.16 26.83 8.86
C GLY A 104 4.50 25.45 8.83
N LEU A 105 3.20 25.39 8.48
CA LEU A 105 2.45 24.14 8.40
C LEU A 105 3.00 23.24 7.28
N ILE A 106 3.27 23.80 6.10
CA ILE A 106 3.90 23.05 5.00
C ILE A 106 5.24 22.48 5.45
N LYS A 107 6.08 23.28 6.12
CA LYS A 107 7.38 22.82 6.63
C LYS A 107 7.23 21.71 7.66
N GLN A 108 6.24 21.81 8.56
CA GLN A 108 5.99 20.79 9.58
C GLN A 108 5.60 19.45 8.95
N LEU A 109 4.66 19.49 8.00
CA LEU A 109 4.18 18.31 7.29
C LEU A 109 5.26 17.67 6.41
N SER A 110 6.10 18.46 5.74
CA SER A 110 7.14 17.93 4.86
C SER A 110 8.46 17.62 5.59
N SER A 111 8.59 17.96 6.87
CA SER A 111 9.84 17.79 7.62
C SER A 111 10.19 16.30 7.75
N SER A 112 11.47 15.98 7.54
CA SER A 112 12.00 14.63 7.80
C SER A 112 11.96 14.25 9.27
N ALA A 113 11.96 15.22 10.18
CA ALA A 113 11.76 15.02 11.62
C ALA A 113 10.28 15.14 12.04
N GLY A 114 9.40 15.56 11.12
CA GLY A 114 7.96 15.66 11.34
C GLY A 114 7.22 14.55 10.60
N GLU A 115 6.23 14.92 9.79
CA GLU A 115 5.31 13.96 9.16
C GLU A 115 5.85 13.30 7.88
N LYS A 116 6.96 13.78 7.30
CA LYS A 116 7.61 13.20 6.11
C LYS A 116 6.73 13.13 4.84
N TYR A 117 5.72 14.00 4.70
CA TYR A 117 5.01 14.15 3.43
C TYR A 117 5.94 14.69 2.34
N THR A 118 5.61 14.42 1.08
CA THR A 118 6.19 15.19 -0.03
C THR A 118 5.78 16.66 0.10
N VAL A 119 6.56 17.57 -0.47
CA VAL A 119 6.23 19.02 -0.44
C VAL A 119 4.88 19.28 -1.11
N ASP A 120 4.55 18.56 -2.17
CA ASP A 120 3.27 18.69 -2.88
C ASP A 120 2.09 18.24 -2.02
N GLN A 121 2.20 17.09 -1.35
CA GLN A 121 1.18 16.60 -0.40
C GLN A 121 1.04 17.56 0.80
N ALA A 122 2.14 18.04 1.36
CA ALA A 122 2.12 19.00 2.45
C ALA A 122 1.44 20.32 2.04
N THR A 123 1.74 20.81 0.84
CA THR A 123 1.11 22.01 0.27
C THR A 123 -0.37 21.80 0.00
N TYR A 124 -0.75 20.64 -0.55
CA TYR A 124 -2.15 20.26 -0.73
C TYR A 124 -2.88 20.22 0.61
N GLY A 125 -2.30 19.54 1.61
CA GLY A 125 -2.83 19.39 2.94
C GLY A 125 -3.10 20.73 3.63
N ALA A 126 -2.11 21.63 3.60
CA ALA A 126 -2.23 22.95 4.22
C ALA A 126 -3.34 23.80 3.57
N LYS A 127 -3.44 23.81 2.23
CA LYS A 127 -4.48 24.54 1.48
C LYS A 127 -5.89 24.02 1.74
N HIS A 128 -6.07 22.70 1.81
CA HIS A 128 -7.39 22.09 1.99
C HIS A 128 -7.78 21.93 3.48
N ALA A 129 -6.95 22.45 4.38
CA ALA A 129 -7.19 22.52 5.81
C ALA A 129 -7.35 23.97 6.30
N ASP A 130 -7.48 24.95 5.40
CA ASP A 130 -7.56 26.38 5.71
C ASP A 130 -6.31 26.93 6.43
N GLY A 131 -5.16 26.24 6.35
CA GLY A 131 -3.86 26.72 6.83
C GLY A 131 -3.12 27.57 5.80
N CYS A 132 -3.57 27.49 4.55
CA CYS A 132 -3.29 28.30 3.38
C CYS A 132 -4.63 28.42 2.62
#